data_AF-A0A517Q8W0-F1
#
_entry.id   AF-A0A517Q8W0-F1
#
_cell.length_a   1.000
_cell.length_b   1.000
_cell.length_c   1.000
_cell.angle_alpha   90.00
_cell.angle_beta   90.00
_cell.angle_gamma   90.00
#
_symmetry.space_group_name_H-M   'P 1'
#
loop_
_entity.id
_entity.type
_entity.pdbx_description
1 polymer ?
#
loop_
_entity_poly.entity_id
_entity_poly.type
_entity_poly.pdbx_seq_one_letter_code
_entity_poly.pdbx_strand_id
1 'polypeptide(L)'
;MLVREMIHTLLTFLIMLILFSPLIAYLFYKVKQARGKFCPSCGTPLSPFQHPASKTVQQWKEGGYRCRNCGCLTDLNANEIPEGSYPKRRTLLMVLAVLNLIPMLCFLLLVLFYLFYVKPNG
;
A
#
# COMPACT_ATOMS: atom_id res chain seq x y z
N MET A 1 -0.95 14.30 38.67
CA MET A 1 -1.45 13.05 38.04
C MET A 1 -2.05 13.35 36.66
N LEU A 2 -3.08 14.19 36.57
CA LEU A 2 -3.75 14.59 35.30
C LEU A 2 -2.81 15.11 34.19
N VAL A 3 -1.85 15.98 34.51
CA VAL A 3 -0.91 16.54 33.52
C VAL A 3 -0.01 15.46 32.90
N ARG A 4 0.42 14.46 33.68
CA ARG A 4 1.26 13.35 33.20
C ARG A 4 0.49 12.45 32.23
N GLU A 5 -0.75 12.11 32.55
CA GLU A 5 -1.61 11.30 31.68
C GLU A 5 -1.96 12.03 30.38
N MET A 6 -2.18 13.34 30.46
CA MET A 6 -2.42 14.18 29.28
C MET A 6 -1.20 14.22 28.35
N ILE A 7 0.01 14.41 28.91
CA ILE A 7 1.26 14.37 28.15
C ILE A 7 1.47 13.00 27.51
N HIS A 8 1.23 11.91 28.25
CA HIS A 8 1.39 10.55 27.75
C HIS A 8 0.41 10.25 26.60
N THR A 9 -0.84 10.68 26.73
CA THR A 9 -1.87 10.52 25.69
C THR A 9 -1.50 11.30 24.42
N LEU A 10 -1.09 12.56 24.58
CA LEU A 10 -0.64 13.40 23.47
C LEU A 10 0.58 12.80 22.75
N LEU A 11 1.56 12.31 23.51
CA LEU A 11 2.76 11.67 22.96
C LEU A 11 2.40 10.41 22.18
N THR A 12 1.53 9.56 22.72
CA THR A 12 1.08 8.33 22.05
C THR A 12 0.36 8.66 20.75
N PHE A 13 -0.52 9.67 20.77
CA PHE A 13 -1.22 10.14 19.58
C PHE A 13 -0.25 10.65 18.51
N LEU A 14 0.76 11.43 18.89
CA LEU A 14 1.78 11.93 17.98
C LEU A 14 2.61 10.79 17.36
N ILE A 15 3.01 9.80 18.16
CA ILE A 15 3.74 8.61 17.68
C ILE A 15 2.90 7.86 16.65
N MET A 16 1.61 7.65 16.92
CA MET A 16 0.70 6.99 15.98
C MET A 16 0.60 7.79 14.66
N LEU A 17 0.44 9.11 14.74
CA LEU A 17 0.43 9.96 13.54
C LEU A 17 1.72 9.84 12.72
N ILE A 18 2.88 9.84 13.36
CA ILE A 18 4.18 9.64 12.68
C ILE A 18 4.22 8.27 12.01
N LEU A 19 3.80 7.22 12.72
CA LEU A 19 3.78 5.85 12.21
C LEU A 19 2.86 5.68 10.98
N PHE A 20 1.69 6.34 10.99
CA PHE A 20 0.72 6.30 9.90
C PHE A 20 1.00 7.34 8.79
N SER A 21 1.88 8.31 9.02
CA SER A 21 2.17 9.36 8.05
C SER A 21 2.59 8.85 6.66
N PRO A 22 3.36 7.75 6.50
CA PRO A 22 3.71 7.25 5.16
C PRO A 22 2.48 6.69 4.43
N LEU A 23 1.59 6.01 5.15
CA LEU A 23 0.34 5.49 4.58
C LEU A 23 -0.56 6.65 4.14
N ILE A 24 -0.72 7.67 4.97
CA ILE A 24 -1.51 8.85 4.65
C ILE A 24 -0.94 9.54 3.41
N ALA A 25 0.39 9.77 3.37
CA ALA A 25 1.06 10.36 2.21
C ALA A 25 0.86 9.54 0.94
N TYR A 26 0.94 8.21 1.03
CA TYR A 26 0.68 7.30 -0.09
C TYR A 26 -0.76 7.41 -0.60
N LEU A 27 -1.76 7.44 0.28
CA LEU A 27 -3.16 7.60 -0.10
C LEU A 27 -3.39 8.94 -0.82
N PHE A 28 -2.86 10.03 -0.28
CA PHE A 28 -2.94 11.35 -0.92
C PHE A 28 -2.27 11.38 -2.29
N TYR A 29 -1.08 10.77 -2.40
CA TYR A 29 -0.38 10.64 -3.66
C TYR A 29 -1.21 9.89 -4.71
N LYS A 30 -1.80 8.75 -4.35
CA LYS A 30 -2.67 7.95 -5.25
C LYS A 30 -3.91 8.72 -5.71
N VAL A 31 -4.57 9.43 -4.81
CA VAL A 31 -5.74 10.27 -5.16
C VAL A 31 -5.34 11.39 -6.11
N LYS A 32 -4.25 12.11 -5.80
CA LYS A 32 -3.74 13.20 -6.65
C LYS A 32 -3.35 12.71 -8.04
N GLN A 33 -2.74 11.52 -8.11
CA GLN A 33 -2.30 10.91 -9.37
C GLN A 33 -3.46 10.55 -10.32
N ALA A 34 -4.63 10.17 -9.79
CA ALA A 34 -5.80 9.83 -10.61
C ALA A 34 -6.70 11.04 -10.90
N ARG A 35 -6.51 12.16 -10.19
CA ARG A 35 -7.38 13.33 -10.31
C ARG A 35 -7.31 13.90 -11.73
N GLY A 36 -8.48 14.07 -12.35
CA GLY A 36 -8.61 14.60 -13.71
C GLY A 36 -8.17 13.64 -14.81
N LYS A 37 -7.89 12.37 -14.49
CA LYS A 37 -7.56 11.34 -15.47
C LYS A 37 -8.82 10.59 -15.88
N PHE A 38 -9.10 10.56 -17.18
CA PHE A 38 -10.25 9.90 -17.78
C PHE A 38 -9.79 8.77 -18.69
N CYS A 39 -10.60 7.72 -18.82
CA CYS A 39 -10.33 6.64 -19.74
C CYS A 39 -10.35 7.14 -21.19
N PRO A 40 -9.30 6.87 -21.99
CA PRO A 40 -9.22 7.36 -23.38
C PRO A 40 -10.31 6.75 -24.28
N SER A 41 -10.77 5.53 -23.99
CA SER A 41 -11.76 4.84 -24.84
C SER A 41 -13.21 5.19 -24.51
N CYS A 42 -13.56 5.42 -23.23
CA CYS A 42 -14.97 5.60 -22.83
C CYS A 42 -15.24 6.85 -21.97
N GLY A 43 -14.24 7.70 -21.72
CA GLY A 43 -14.38 8.95 -20.98
C GLY A 43 -14.71 8.80 -19.49
N THR A 44 -14.81 7.57 -18.96
CA THR A 44 -15.10 7.35 -17.53
C THR A 44 -13.90 7.75 -16.67
N PRO A 45 -14.09 8.43 -15.53
CA PRO A 45 -12.98 8.79 -14.64
C PRO A 45 -12.26 7.54 -14.10
N LEU A 46 -10.93 7.59 -14.08
CA LEU A 46 -10.11 6.47 -13.64
C LEU A 46 -10.07 6.39 -12.10
N SER A 47 -10.18 5.18 -11.57
CA SER A 47 -10.20 4.96 -10.12
C SER A 47 -8.77 4.91 -9.55
N PRO A 48 -8.44 5.73 -8.53
CA PRO A 48 -7.10 5.77 -7.94
C PRO A 48 -6.67 4.46 -7.29
N PHE A 49 -7.64 3.72 -6.74
CA PHE A 49 -7.41 2.49 -5.99
C PHE A 49 -7.98 1.30 -6.75
N GLN A 50 -7.08 0.40 -7.12
CA GLN A 50 -7.39 -0.81 -7.86
C GLN A 50 -6.73 -1.98 -7.18
N HIS A 51 -7.42 -3.11 -7.16
CA HIS A 51 -6.91 -4.30 -6.52
C HIS A 51 -5.63 -4.77 -7.25
N PRO A 52 -4.54 -5.09 -6.52
CA PRO A 52 -3.29 -5.58 -7.11
C PRO A 52 -3.50 -6.73 -8.11
N ALA A 53 -4.41 -7.66 -7.80
CA ALA A 53 -4.71 -8.80 -8.67
C ALA A 53 -5.47 -8.45 -9.96
N SER A 54 -6.10 -7.28 -10.06
CA SER A 54 -6.79 -6.86 -11.28
C SER A 54 -5.86 -6.20 -12.30
N LYS A 55 -4.57 -6.05 -11.97
CA LYS A 55 -3.55 -5.42 -12.82
C LYS A 55 -2.75 -6.46 -13.60
N THR A 56 -2.52 -6.17 -14.88
CA THR A 56 -1.64 -6.97 -15.73
C THR A 56 -0.17 -6.71 -15.39
N VAL A 57 0.72 -7.62 -15.79
CA VAL A 57 2.18 -7.43 -15.60
C VAL A 57 2.67 -6.16 -16.29
N GLN A 58 2.10 -5.82 -17.46
CA GLN A 58 2.38 -4.58 -18.18
C GLN A 58 2.00 -3.35 -17.33
N GLN A 59 0.79 -3.35 -16.77
CA GLN A 59 0.30 -2.28 -15.90
C GLN A 59 1.08 -2.18 -14.57
N TRP A 60 1.67 -3.27 -14.10
CA TRP A 60 2.60 -3.23 -12.96
C TRP A 60 3.94 -2.56 -13.30
N LYS A 61 4.40 -2.67 -14.56
CA LYS A 61 5.64 -2.05 -15.04
C LYS A 61 5.46 -0.58 -15.36
N GLU A 62 4.47 -0.25 -16.18
CA GLU A 62 4.20 1.11 -16.65
C GLU A 62 3.45 1.95 -15.61
N GLY A 63 2.79 1.28 -14.68
CA GLY A 63 1.86 1.91 -13.75
C GLY A 63 0.49 2.09 -14.40
N GLY A 64 -0.28 3.01 -13.83
CA GLY A 64 -1.59 3.39 -14.37
C GLY A 64 -2.75 2.52 -13.90
N TYR A 65 -3.81 2.52 -14.71
CA TYR A 65 -5.17 2.21 -14.29
C TYR A 65 -5.88 1.32 -15.30
N ARG A 66 -6.77 0.47 -14.80
CA ARG A 66 -7.73 -0.28 -15.61
C ARG A 66 -9.11 0.37 -15.51
N CYS A 67 -9.72 0.72 -16.62
CA CYS A 67 -11.08 1.26 -16.59
C CYS A 67 -12.06 0.20 -16.05
N ARG A 68 -12.91 0.57 -15.09
CA ARG A 68 -13.94 -0.32 -14.54
C ARG A 68 -15.14 -0.51 -15.47
N ASN A 69 -15.30 0.39 -16.44
CA ASN A 69 -16.42 0.39 -17.38
C ASN A 69 -16.10 -0.44 -18.63
N CYS A 70 -15.09 -0.04 -19.41
CA CYS A 70 -14.73 -0.71 -20.67
C CYS A 70 -13.57 -1.71 -20.56
N GLY A 71 -12.86 -1.77 -19.43
CA GLY A 71 -11.70 -2.65 -19.27
C GLY A 71 -10.38 -2.15 -19.85
N CYS A 72 -10.37 -1.04 -20.60
CA CYS A 72 -9.16 -0.41 -21.17
C CYS A 72 -8.06 -0.25 -20.12
N LEU A 73 -6.84 -0.58 -20.51
CA LEU A 73 -5.64 -0.42 -19.69
C LEU A 73 -4.96 0.89 -20.05
N THR A 74 -4.54 1.65 -19.05
CA THR A 74 -3.84 2.91 -19.25
C THR A 74 -2.56 2.99 -18.41
N ASP A 75 -1.64 3.82 -18.87
CA ASP A 75 -0.48 4.27 -18.11
C ASP A 75 -0.88 5.29 -17.02
N LEU A 76 0.11 5.89 -16.35
CA LEU A 76 -0.09 6.94 -15.35
C LEU A 76 -0.61 8.27 -15.94
N ASN A 77 -0.39 8.49 -17.22
CA ASN A 77 -0.82 9.69 -17.93
C ASN A 77 -2.23 9.57 -18.52
N ALA A 78 -2.83 8.39 -18.45
CA ALA A 78 -4.10 8.00 -19.07
C ALA A 78 -4.02 7.76 -20.59
N ASN A 79 -2.83 7.42 -21.10
CA ASN A 79 -2.67 6.88 -22.44
C ASN A 79 -2.98 5.38 -22.43
N GLU A 80 -3.56 4.89 -23.52
CA GLU A 80 -3.87 3.47 -23.67
C GLU A 80 -2.58 2.63 -23.82
N ILE A 81 -2.56 1.48 -23.16
CA ILE A 81 -1.43 0.54 -23.17
C ILE A 81 -1.90 -0.82 -23.68
N PRO A 82 -1.03 -1.59 -24.35
CA PRO A 82 -1.42 -2.90 -24.86
C PRO A 82 -1.79 -3.86 -23.73
N GLU A 83 -2.69 -4.80 -24.03
CA GLU A 83 -3.00 -5.87 -23.09
C GLU A 83 -1.76 -6.72 -22.79
N GLY A 84 -1.61 -7.05 -21.50
CA GLY A 84 -0.53 -7.90 -21.01
C GLY A 84 -1.09 -9.07 -20.22
N SER A 85 -0.25 -10.09 -19.99
CA SER A 85 -0.63 -11.23 -19.17
C SER A 85 -0.87 -10.84 -17.71
N TYR A 86 -1.85 -11.46 -17.06
CA TYR A 86 -2.03 -11.38 -15.61
C TYR A 86 -0.96 -12.18 -14.86
N PRO A 87 -0.53 -11.73 -13.67
CA PRO A 87 0.38 -12.52 -12.84
C PRO A 87 -0.30 -13.84 -12.46
N LYS A 88 0.45 -14.94 -12.54
CA LYS A 88 -0.03 -16.27 -12.12
C LYS A 88 -0.44 -16.22 -10.64
N ARG A 89 -1.57 -16.84 -10.29
CA ARG A 89 -2.09 -16.88 -8.90
C ARG A 89 -1.01 -17.32 -7.90
N ARG A 90 -0.21 -18.32 -8.26
CA ARG A 90 0.90 -18.82 -7.43
C ARG A 90 1.94 -17.71 -7.14
N THR A 91 2.31 -16.92 -8.14
CA THR A 91 3.25 -15.80 -7.97
C THR A 91 2.66 -14.74 -7.05
N LEU A 92 1.39 -14.38 -7.23
CA LEU A 92 0.71 -13.43 -6.35
C LEU A 92 0.68 -13.91 -4.89
N LEU A 93 0.36 -15.19 -4.67
CA LEU A 93 0.34 -15.80 -3.33
C LEU A 93 1.73 -15.82 -2.69
N MET A 94 2.79 -16.14 -3.45
CA MET A 94 4.15 -16.12 -2.93
C MET A 94 4.57 -14.70 -2.52
N VAL A 95 4.25 -13.69 -3.33
CA VAL A 95 4.53 -12.29 -2.98
C VAL A 95 3.80 -11.89 -1.70
N LEU A 96 2.52 -12.22 -1.58
CA LEU A 96 1.74 -11.94 -0.36
C LEU A 96 2.30 -12.67 0.86
N ALA A 97 2.69 -13.94 0.72
CA ALA A 97 3.29 -14.72 1.79
C ALA A 97 4.59 -14.08 2.28
N VAL A 98 5.50 -13.72 1.36
CA VAL A 98 6.78 -13.07 1.71
C VAL A 98 6.55 -11.71 2.39
N LEU A 99 5.62 -10.90 1.88
CA LEU A 99 5.29 -9.59 2.45
C LEU A 99 4.77 -9.68 3.89
N ASN A 100 4.12 -10.78 4.28
CA ASN A 100 3.61 -11.00 5.63
C ASN A 100 4.59 -11.75 6.54
N LEU A 101 5.36 -12.69 6.02
CA LEU A 101 6.31 -13.49 6.80
C LEU A 101 7.50 -12.65 7.30
N ILE A 102 8.02 -11.74 6.47
CA ILE A 102 9.15 -10.88 6.86
C ILE A 102 8.82 -10.02 8.10
N PRO A 103 7.74 -9.23 8.15
CA PRO A 103 7.43 -8.42 9.32
C PRO A 103 7.11 -9.28 10.55
N MET A 104 6.47 -10.45 10.38
CA MET A 104 6.27 -11.40 11.48
C MET A 104 7.61 -11.87 12.07
N LEU A 105 8.58 -12.23 11.23
CA LEU A 105 9.92 -12.64 11.67
C LEU A 105 10.66 -11.48 12.34
N CYS A 106 10.63 -10.28 11.77
CA CYS A 106 11.22 -9.09 12.38
C CYS A 106 10.62 -8.80 13.77
N PHE A 107 9.29 -8.89 13.90
CA PHE A 107 8.60 -8.70 15.16
C PHE A 107 8.98 -9.77 16.19
N LEU A 108 9.02 -11.04 15.77
CA LEU A 108 9.47 -12.14 16.63
C LEU A 108 10.90 -11.91 17.14
N LEU A 109 11.82 -11.52 16.25
CA LEU A 109 13.21 -11.23 16.62
C LEU A 109 13.31 -10.04 17.59
N LEU A 110 12.52 -8.99 17.40
CA LEU A 110 12.45 -7.86 18.32
C LEU A 110 11.94 -8.28 19.70
N VAL A 111 10.91 -9.13 19.76
CA VAL A 111 10.38 -9.67 21.02
C VAL A 111 11.43 -10.53 21.72
N LEU A 112 12.10 -11.43 21.01
CA LEU A 112 13.17 -12.26 21.59
C LEU A 112 14.33 -11.38 22.09
N PHE A 113 14.74 -10.38 21.31
CA PHE A 113 15.77 -9.43 21.73
C PHE A 113 15.38 -8.70 23.01
N TYR A 114 14.15 -8.20 23.10
CA TYR A 114 13.64 -7.52 24.29
C TYR A 114 13.66 -8.44 25.53
N LEU A 115 13.17 -9.69 25.39
CA LEU A 115 13.09 -10.65 26.49
C LEU A 115 14.47 -11.11 26.99
N PHE A 116 15.43 -11.34 26.09
CA PHE A 116 16.73 -11.89 26.48
C PHE A 116 17.78 -10.83 26.84
N TYR A 117 17.70 -9.64 26.25
CA TYR A 117 18.76 -8.63 26.38
C TYR A 117 18.34 -7.34 27.09
N VAL A 118 17.07 -6.93 27.01
CA VAL A 118 16.61 -5.67 27.62
C VAL A 118 15.98 -5.89 28.99
N LYS A 119 15.12 -6.92 29.12
CA LYS A 119 14.55 -7.36 30.38
C LYS A 119 14.96 -8.80 30.67
N PRO A 120 16.26 -9.07 30.90
CA PRO A 120 16.67 -10.41 31.31
C PRO A 120 15.91 -10.75 32.59
N ASN A 121 15.25 -11.90 32.61
CA ASN A 121 14.43 -12.37 33.72
C ASN A 121 15.12 -12.10 35.07
N GLY A 122 14.59 -11.12 35.80
CA GLY A 122 14.95 -10.67 37.14
C GLY A 122 13.73 -10.04 37.77
#